data_AF-A0A523V6Q0-F1
#
_entry.id   AF-A0A523V6Q0-F1
#
_cell.length_a   1.000
_cell.length_b   1.000
_cell.length_c   1.000
_cell.angle_alpha   90.00
_cell.angle_beta   90.00
_cell.angle_gamma   90.00
#
_symmetry.space_group_name_H-M   'P 1'
#
loop_
_entity.id
_entity.type
_entity.pdbx_description
1 polymer ?
#
loop_
_entity_poly.entity_id
_entity_poly.type
_entity_poly.pdbx_seq_one_letter_code
_entity_poly.pdbx_strand_id
1 'polypeptide(L)' 'MSDIISIRLPEDLRKKLQDISKNESRPVSDLVRESLKKYIAIYRFRKLRETVLPFAESQGILTDEDVFKIIS' A
#
# COMPACT_ATOMS: atom_id res chain seq x y z
N MET A 1 11.40 12.91 12.14
CA MET A 1 11.14 12.36 13.48
C MET A 1 10.56 10.96 13.32
N SER A 2 10.89 10.04 14.23
CA SER A 2 10.33 8.70 14.28
C SER A 2 9.59 8.52 15.59
N ASP A 3 8.29 8.29 15.51
CA ASP A 3 7.45 8.03 16.68
C ASP A 3 7.33 6.52 16.93
N ILE A 4 7.22 6.12 18.20
CA ILE A 4 7.07 4.73 18.60
C ILE A 4 5.58 4.41 18.71
N ILE A 5 5.13 3.40 17.98
CA ILE A 5 3.76 2.90 18.04
C ILE A 5 3.81 1.51 18.70
N SER A 6 3.13 1.37 19.85
CA SER A 6 2.94 0.08 20.51
C SER A 6 1.57 -0.49 20.14
N ILE A 7 1.56 -1.67 19.52
CA ILE A 7 0.33 -2.35 19.07
C ILE A 7 0.27 -3.77 19.64
N ARG A 8 -0.94 -4.24 19.93
CA ARG A 8 -1.17 -5.67 20.23
C ARG A 8 -1.34 -6.41 18.91
N LEU A 9 -0.59 -7.49 18.75
CA LEU A 9 -0.67 -8.38 17.58
C LEU A 9 -1.08 -9.78 18.04
N PRO A 10 -1.93 -10.49 17.27
CA PRO A 10 -2.14 -11.92 17.43
C PRO A 10 -0.81 -12.68 17.42
N GLU A 11 -0.72 -13.75 18.23
CA GLU A 11 0.53 -14.50 18.40
C GLU A 11 0.98 -15.15 17.09
N ASP A 12 0.05 -15.65 16.27
CA ASP A 12 0.33 -16.27 14.98
C ASP A 12 0.96 -15.27 14.00
N LEU A 13 0.46 -14.03 13.99
CA LEU A 13 0.99 -12.98 13.13
C LEU A 13 2.39 -12.57 13.56
N ARG A 14 2.63 -12.49 14.88
CA ARG A 14 3.97 -12.22 15.42
C ARG A 14 4.97 -13.30 14.98
N LYS A 15 4.59 -14.59 15.04
CA LYS A 15 5.43 -15.71 14.60
C LYS A 15 5.78 -15.59 13.11
N LYS A 16 4.78 -15.38 12.25
CA LYS A 16 4.98 -15.19 10.81
C LYS A 16 5.94 -14.04 10.50
N LEU A 17 5.80 -12.90 11.18
CA LEU A 17 6.72 -11.76 11.01
C LEU A 17 8.15 -12.10 11.44
N GLN A 18 8.32 -12.86 12.52
CA GLN A 18 9.64 -13.32 12.97
C GLN A 18 10.29 -14.31 12.01
N ASP A 19 9.51 -15.21 11.42
CA ASP A 19 10.02 -16.18 10.44
C ASP A 19 10.48 -15.49 9.17
N ILE A 20 9.70 -14.55 8.64
CA ILE A 20 10.09 -13.71 7.49
C ILE A 20 11.34 -12.91 7.82
N SER A 21 11.37 -12.27 9.01
CA SER A 21 12.52 -11.49 9.48
C SER A 21 13.81 -12.31 9.50
N LYS A 22 13.76 -13.57 9.97
CA LYS A 22 14.90 -14.49 9.97
C LYS A 22 15.32 -14.89 8.56
N ASN A 23 14.36 -15.28 7.72
CA ASN A 23 14.64 -15.75 6.35
C ASN A 23 15.22 -14.64 5.46
N GLU A 24 14.74 -13.41 5.61
CA GLU A 24 15.20 -12.26 4.81
C GLU A 24 16.34 -11.48 5.46
N SER A 25 16.77 -11.85 6.68
CA SER A 25 17.75 -11.11 7.49
C SER A 25 17.38 -9.62 7.64
N ARG A 26 16.10 -9.34 7.86
CA ARG A 26 15.55 -7.97 7.99
C ARG A 26 14.88 -7.78 9.34
N PRO A 27 14.99 -6.61 10.00
CA PRO A 27 14.26 -6.34 11.23
C PRO A 27 12.75 -6.39 11.05
N VAL A 28 12.02 -6.95 12.03
CA VAL A 28 10.55 -6.95 12.03
C VAL A 28 9.98 -5.53 11.94
N SER A 29 10.63 -4.55 12.57
CA SER A 29 10.22 -3.14 12.49
C SER A 29 10.23 -2.59 11.07
N ASP A 30 11.20 -3.00 10.25
CA ASP A 30 11.31 -2.55 8.86
C ASP A 30 10.23 -3.21 8.01
N LEU A 31 10.00 -4.51 8.20
CA LEU A 31 8.91 -5.23 7.55
C LEU A 31 7.54 -4.60 7.84
N VAL A 32 7.28 -4.27 9.11
CA VAL A 32 6.04 -3.59 9.53
C VAL A 32 5.95 -2.20 8.90
N ARG A 33 7.02 -1.42 8.94
CA ARG A 33 7.05 -0.07 8.38
C ARG A 33 6.81 -0.07 6.87
N GLU A 34 7.44 -0.98 6.12
CA GLU A 34 7.23 -1.14 4.69
C GLU A 34 5.80 -1.58 4.37
N SER A 35 5.26 -2.53 5.14
CA SER A 35 3.89 -3.00 4.98
C SER A 35 2.87 -1.89 5.18
N LEU A 36 3.06 -1.06 6.22
CA LEU A 36 2.19 0.10 6.48
C LEU A 36 2.29 1.14 5.36
N LYS A 37 3.50 1.43 4.86
CA LYS A 37 3.68 2.34 3.71
C LYS A 37 2.93 1.84 2.48
N LYS A 38 3.07 0.55 2.13
CA LYS A 38 2.37 -0.07 1.00
C LYS A 38 0.85 0.00 1.19
N TYR A 39 0.36 -0.33 2.39
CA TYR A 39 -1.06 -0.25 2.71
C TYR A 39 -1.61 1.18 2.53
N ILE A 40 -0.93 2.18 3.10
CA ILE A 40 -1.36 3.59 2.98
C ILE A 40 -1.35 4.06 1.53
N ALA A 41 -0.33 3.67 0.75
CA ALA A 41 -0.25 4.03 -0.67
C ALA A 41 -1.43 3.44 -1.46
N ILE A 42 -1.74 2.15 -1.28
CA ILE A 42 -2.88 1.50 -1.94
C ILE A 42 -4.20 2.14 -1.50
N TYR A 43 -4.37 2.41 -0.20
CA TYR A 43 -5.56 3.07 0.32
C TYR A 43 -5.78 4.45 -0.33
N ARG A 44 -4.73 5.29 -0.36
CA ARG A 44 -4.79 6.62 -0.97
C ARG A 44 -5.08 6.54 -2.47
N PHE A 45 -4.43 5.62 -3.17
CA PHE A 45 -4.65 5.40 -4.60
C PHE A 45 -6.11 5.03 -4.89
N ARG A 46 -6.67 4.07 -4.14
CA ARG A 46 -8.08 3.67 -4.29
C ARG A 46 -9.03 4.82 -4.00
N LYS A 47 -8.76 5.60 -2.96
CA LYS A 47 -9.59 6.76 -2.63
C LYS A 47 -9.55 7.85 -3.70
N LEU A 48 -8.37 8.10 -4.26
CA LEU A 48 -8.22 9.02 -5.39
C LEU A 48 -8.99 8.50 -6.61
N ARG A 49 -8.85 7.21 -6.94
CA ARG A 49 -9.59 6.58 -8.03
C ARG A 49 -11.10 6.73 -7.87
N GLU A 50 -11.67 6.45 -6.69
CA GLU A 50 -13.10 6.64 -6.43
C GLU A 50 -13.57 8.07 -6.72
N THR A 51 -12.72 9.05 -6.44
CA THR A 51 -13.06 10.47 -6.63
C THR A 51 -12.93 10.89 -8.10
N VAL A 52 -11.90 10.39 -8.80
CA VAL A 52 -11.56 10.80 -10.16
C VAL A 52 -12.34 10.02 -11.22
N LEU A 53 -12.67 8.75 -10.94
CA LEU A 53 -13.30 7.84 -11.91
C LEU A 53 -14.57 8.42 -12.57
N PRO A 54 -15.52 9.03 -11.85
CA PRO A 54 -16.72 9.59 -12.49
C PRO A 54 -16.40 10.69 -13.52
N PHE A 55 -15.38 11.49 -13.27
CA PHE A 55 -14.94 12.53 -14.19
C PHE A 55 -14.21 11.92 -15.39
N ALA A 56 -13.34 10.94 -15.16
CA ALA A 56 -12.62 10.24 -16.22
C ALA A 56 -13.57 9.47 -17.16
N GLU A 57 -14.59 8.80 -16.60
CA GLU A 57 -15.64 8.10 -17.35
C GLU A 57 -16.43 9.06 -18.25
N SER A 58 -16.75 10.26 -17.76
CA SER A 58 -17.43 11.29 -18.56
C SER A 58 -16.60 11.77 -19.77
N GLN A 59 -15.28 11.59 -19.71
CA GLN A 59 -14.34 11.92 -20.78
C GLN A 59 -13.94 10.68 -21.61
N GLY A 60 -14.54 9.52 -21.35
CA GLY A 60 -14.24 8.27 -22.06
C GLY A 60 -12.91 7.61 -21.69
N ILE A 61 -12.32 7.95 -20.54
CA ILE A 61 -11.04 7.41 -20.06
C ILE A 61 -11.32 6.30 -19.03
N LEU A 62 -11.21 5.03 -19.44
CA LEU A 62 -11.46 3.87 -18.55
C LEU A 62 -10.24 2.99 -18.37
N THR A 63 -9.41 2.84 -19.42
CA THR A 63 -8.24 1.96 -19.38
C THR A 63 -6.95 2.74 -19.27
N ASP A 64 -5.88 2.03 -18.91
CA ASP A 64 -4.53 2.52 -18.98
C ASP A 64 -4.10 2.88 -20.41
N GLU A 65 -4.62 2.18 -21.43
CA GLU A 65 -4.37 2.55 -22.83
C GLU A 65 -5.00 3.89 -23.21
N ASP A 66 -6.20 4.20 -22.69
CA ASP A 66 -6.84 5.51 -22.91
C ASP A 66 -6.01 6.63 -22.31
N VAL A 67 -5.47 6.41 -21.10
CA VAL A 67 -4.56 7.36 -20.46
C VAL A 67 -3.28 7.52 -21.30
N PHE A 68 -2.68 6.42 -21.75
CA PHE A 68 -1.44 6.43 -22.50
C PHE A 68 -1.57 7.23 -23.81
N LYS A 69 -2.68 7.06 -24.54
CA LYS A 69 -2.99 7.82 -25.76
C LYS A 69 -3.10 9.33 -25.54
N ILE A 70 -3.42 9.78 -24.32
CA ILE A 70 -3.60 11.20 -23.99
C ILE A 70 -2.27 11.86 -23.61
N ILE A 71 -1.38 11.11 -22.96
CA ILE A 71 -0.14 11.66 -22.36
C ILE A 71 1.14 11.37 -23.16
N SER A 72 1.06 10.52 -24.19
CA SER A 72 2.19 10.12 -25.06
C SER A 72 1.99 10.65 -26.48
#